data_AF-A0A4D8R4F3-F1
#
_entry.id   AF-A0A4D8R4F3-F1
#
_cell.length_a   1.000
_cell.length_b   1.000
_cell.length_c   1.000
_cell.angle_alpha   90.00
_cell.angle_beta   90.00
_cell.angle_gamma   90.00
#
_symmetry.space_group_name_H-M   'P 1'
#
loop_
_entity.id
_entity.type
_entity.pdbx_description
1 polymer ?
#
loop_
_entity_poly.entity_id
_entity_poly.type
_entity_poly.pdbx_seq_one_letter_code
_entity_poly.pdbx_strand_id
1 'polypeptide(L)'
;MNGTAVEFGGDDATVLDCMILGFGLGIDTRGRARPGIRHVGIDAHSGLHVPGGFDIGRIASVHAWPYLTAYTPGVGAGSEAAAAPLRRTGYGFRVSNDVSGPADWFSLVDCFSYGHVQGYVLHNVSNVTLIRCQADYTSPDTGILGGFFITGTSAYVSLLNCTGIGQGVDTITIDTVGNSHGHATVSVTGGRFGGGIRVKNGRGLIVGNEIFTNTKGVIVEAGGGGTLIEGNVFEDITDPLDIAASVLGTVEIWGNVFIRCADELGNMVAVADRRGLAVGRGGQVALRSVFSGGVYGDVAGIRGHLVDGTLANAAGALVLQSRRMGVLVDRWQIHHDGHLQPMVDNALDIGGASLRARNIYGASGVVNTSDRAAKQDFAPIDDALLDAWGGVSWRLYRFRDAVEAKGDGARIHAGAIAQDVHDVLAAQGLNPWRYGLLCRDDLTEPTGDPDGSVRVTGERWGLRYDQCLVVEAAYQRRRADLSDSRITALEQRVFA
;
A
#
# COMPACT_ATOMS: atom_id res chain seq x y z
N MET A 1 49.84 17.90 0.90
CA MET A 1 49.71 19.34 0.55
C MET A 1 49.42 20.10 1.84
N ASN A 2 50.08 21.24 2.11
CA ASN A 2 49.90 22.01 3.36
C ASN A 2 49.51 23.47 3.04
N GLY A 3 48.82 24.14 3.96
CA GLY A 3 48.42 25.55 3.85
C GLY A 3 47.15 25.81 3.02
N THR A 4 46.71 27.07 3.04
CA THR A 4 45.54 27.57 2.30
C THR A 4 46.01 28.43 1.13
N ALA A 5 45.47 28.24 -0.08
CA ALA A 5 45.92 28.99 -1.25
C ALA A 5 45.39 30.44 -1.27
N VAL A 6 44.09 30.61 -1.02
CA VAL A 6 43.43 31.93 -1.00
C VAL A 6 42.61 32.08 0.27
N GLU A 7 42.82 33.20 0.97
CA GLU A 7 42.07 33.57 2.17
C GLU A 7 41.46 34.96 2.01
N PHE A 8 40.17 35.10 2.30
CA PHE A 8 39.51 36.39 2.12
C PHE A 8 39.84 37.33 3.28
N GLY A 9 40.46 38.47 2.94
CA GLY A 9 40.80 39.52 3.90
C GLY A 9 39.61 40.37 4.35
N GLY A 10 38.53 40.44 3.55
CA GLY A 10 37.36 41.28 3.80
C GLY A 10 36.14 40.84 2.99
N ASP A 11 35.01 41.51 3.24
CA ASP A 11 33.74 41.28 2.56
C ASP A 11 33.82 41.63 1.06
N ASP A 12 32.88 41.11 0.27
CA ASP A 12 32.78 41.33 -1.19
C ASP A 12 33.99 40.83 -2.01
N ALA A 13 34.90 40.09 -1.38
CA ALA A 13 36.05 39.54 -2.07
C ALA A 13 35.62 38.50 -3.12
N THR A 14 36.34 38.50 -4.24
CA THR A 14 36.06 37.63 -5.37
C THR A 14 37.28 36.88 -5.87
N VAL A 15 37.10 35.63 -6.30
CA VAL A 15 38.11 34.83 -7.01
C VAL A 15 37.50 34.38 -8.34
N LEU A 16 38.14 34.75 -9.43
CA LEU A 16 37.63 34.55 -10.80
C LEU A 16 38.73 33.92 -11.67
N ASP A 17 38.36 32.96 -12.52
CA ASP A 17 39.20 32.46 -13.62
C ASP A 17 40.59 31.97 -13.16
N CYS A 18 40.63 31.24 -12.05
CA CYS A 18 41.86 30.80 -11.40
C CYS A 18 42.03 29.27 -11.45
N MET A 19 43.30 28.83 -11.40
CA MET A 19 43.67 27.44 -11.18
C MET A 19 44.53 27.33 -9.92
N ILE A 20 44.06 26.59 -8.92
CA ILE A 20 44.68 26.44 -7.60
C ILE A 20 45.14 24.99 -7.44
N LEU A 21 46.44 24.76 -7.31
CA LEU A 21 47.03 23.41 -7.36
C LEU A 21 48.00 23.17 -6.21
N GLY A 22 47.85 22.04 -5.51
CA GLY A 22 48.86 21.54 -4.58
C GLY A 22 48.75 22.04 -3.13
N PHE A 23 47.56 22.47 -2.69
CA PHE A 23 47.33 23.04 -1.36
C PHE A 23 46.55 22.12 -0.42
N GLY A 24 46.66 22.37 0.89
CA GLY A 24 45.84 21.69 1.90
C GLY A 24 44.37 22.10 1.76
N LEU A 25 44.13 23.41 1.64
CA LEU A 25 42.84 24.01 1.35
C LEU A 25 42.95 24.96 0.14
N GLY A 26 42.04 24.84 -0.82
CA GLY A 26 42.04 25.71 -2.00
C GLY A 26 41.67 27.15 -1.66
N ILE A 27 40.43 27.37 -1.22
CA ILE A 27 39.92 28.70 -0.88
C ILE A 27 39.23 28.65 0.49
N ASP A 28 39.52 29.64 1.32
CA ASP A 28 38.80 29.91 2.57
C ASP A 28 38.20 31.33 2.52
N THR A 29 36.87 31.43 2.56
CA THR A 29 36.21 32.75 2.61
C THR A 29 36.33 33.41 3.98
N ARG A 30 36.86 32.72 5.00
CA ARG A 30 37.05 33.23 6.37
C ARG A 30 35.78 33.83 6.98
N GLY A 31 34.60 33.41 6.53
CA GLY A 31 33.30 33.90 6.98
C GLY A 31 32.92 35.30 6.48
N ARG A 32 33.63 35.84 5.49
CA ARG A 32 33.37 37.17 4.91
C ARG A 32 32.05 37.21 4.13
N ALA A 33 31.37 38.35 4.19
CA ALA A 33 30.07 38.55 3.57
C ALA A 33 30.15 38.62 2.04
N ARG A 34 29.08 38.16 1.37
CA ARG A 34 28.88 38.23 -0.09
C ARG A 34 30.07 37.72 -0.95
N PRO A 35 30.66 36.54 -0.65
CA PRO A 35 31.79 36.04 -1.42
C PRO A 35 31.37 35.69 -2.85
N GLY A 36 32.22 36.02 -3.83
CA GLY A 36 32.03 35.67 -5.23
C GLY A 36 33.13 34.77 -5.77
N ILE A 37 32.84 33.51 -6.10
CA ILE A 37 33.85 32.57 -6.59
C ILE A 37 33.35 31.94 -7.88
N ARG A 38 34.03 32.19 -9.00
CA ARG A 38 33.55 31.74 -10.31
C ARG A 38 34.67 31.23 -11.22
N HIS A 39 34.39 30.15 -11.96
CA HIS A 39 35.31 29.59 -12.96
C HIS A 39 36.68 29.25 -12.36
N VAL A 40 36.68 28.54 -11.24
CA VAL A 40 37.92 28.18 -10.53
C VAL A 40 38.11 26.66 -10.53
N GLY A 41 39.28 26.21 -11.00
CA GLY A 41 39.76 24.84 -10.81
C GLY A 41 40.58 24.71 -9.53
N ILE A 42 40.28 23.71 -8.71
CA ILE A 42 40.94 23.47 -7.42
C ILE A 42 41.41 22.02 -7.33
N ASP A 43 42.73 21.81 -7.19
CA ASP A 43 43.33 20.55 -6.77
C ASP A 43 43.98 20.72 -5.40
N ALA A 44 43.24 20.34 -4.36
CA ALA A 44 43.64 20.44 -2.96
C ALA A 44 43.03 19.30 -2.13
N HIS A 45 43.58 19.01 -0.94
CA HIS A 45 42.99 18.02 -0.02
C HIS A 45 41.56 18.40 0.38
N SER A 46 41.31 19.69 0.61
CA SER A 46 39.97 20.28 0.72
C SER A 46 39.82 21.41 -0.32
N GLY A 47 38.68 21.46 -1.01
CA GLY A 47 38.47 22.41 -2.12
C GLY A 47 38.14 23.83 -1.65
N LEU A 48 36.85 24.07 -1.37
CA LEU A 48 36.33 25.37 -0.95
C LEU A 48 35.72 25.29 0.46
N HIS A 49 36.13 26.18 1.34
CA HIS A 49 35.54 26.39 2.66
C HIS A 49 34.87 27.76 2.77
N VAL A 50 33.60 27.73 3.18
CA VAL A 50 32.77 28.90 3.46
C VAL A 50 32.27 28.78 4.90
N PRO A 51 33.06 29.20 5.90
CA PRO A 51 32.69 29.05 7.31
C PRO A 51 31.76 30.17 7.81
N GLY A 52 30.81 30.60 6.99
CA GLY A 52 29.87 31.67 7.31
C GLY A 52 29.87 32.76 6.24
N GLY A 53 29.24 33.87 6.58
CA GLY A 53 29.03 35.02 5.74
C GLY A 53 27.58 35.51 5.87
N PHE A 54 27.41 36.82 5.94
CA PHE A 54 26.10 37.44 5.80
C PHE A 54 25.78 37.67 4.32
N ASP A 55 24.48 37.68 4.02
CA ASP A 55 23.92 37.99 2.71
C ASP A 55 24.38 37.02 1.59
N ILE A 56 24.16 37.45 0.34
CA ILE A 56 24.14 36.58 -0.83
C ILE A 56 25.56 36.17 -1.27
N GLY A 57 25.93 34.90 -1.04
CA GLY A 57 27.13 34.28 -1.61
C GLY A 57 26.87 33.65 -2.98
N ARG A 58 27.79 33.85 -3.93
CA ARG A 58 27.67 33.31 -5.31
C ARG A 58 28.89 32.49 -5.68
N ILE A 59 28.71 31.17 -5.75
CA ILE A 59 29.73 30.20 -6.15
C ILE A 59 29.25 29.52 -7.44
N ALA A 60 30.00 29.64 -8.53
CA ALA A 60 29.55 29.12 -9.82
C ALA A 60 30.68 28.54 -10.65
N SER A 61 30.47 27.37 -11.25
CA SER A 61 31.46 26.71 -12.12
C SER A 61 32.82 26.54 -11.42
N VAL A 62 32.78 26.17 -10.14
CA VAL A 62 33.98 25.86 -9.34
C VAL A 62 34.12 24.35 -9.29
N HIS A 63 35.29 23.84 -9.66
CA HIS A 63 35.54 22.41 -9.80
C HIS A 63 36.69 22.00 -8.89
N ALA A 64 36.38 21.21 -7.86
CA ALA A 64 37.36 20.57 -7.00
C ALA A 64 37.70 19.19 -7.60
N TRP A 65 38.81 19.11 -8.32
CA TRP A 65 39.23 17.92 -9.09
C TRP A 65 40.73 17.65 -8.86
N PRO A 66 41.18 16.38 -8.83
CA PRO A 66 42.59 16.01 -8.87
C PRO A 66 43.33 16.39 -10.18
N TYR A 67 43.33 17.66 -10.61
CA TYR A 67 43.89 18.11 -11.89
C TYR A 67 45.35 17.71 -12.12
N LEU A 68 46.18 17.70 -11.06
CA LEU A 68 47.59 17.32 -11.17
C LEU A 68 47.77 15.82 -11.36
N THR A 69 46.91 15.01 -10.74
CA THR A 69 47.12 13.56 -10.65
C THR A 69 46.27 12.75 -11.63
N ALA A 70 45.17 13.30 -12.15
CA ALA A 70 44.21 12.58 -12.98
C ALA A 70 44.79 11.95 -14.25
N TYR A 71 45.80 12.58 -14.85
CA TYR A 71 46.40 12.14 -16.12
C TYR A 71 47.85 11.66 -15.97
N THR A 72 48.30 11.38 -14.75
CA THR A 72 49.63 10.80 -14.55
C THR A 72 49.63 9.36 -15.10
N PRO A 73 50.61 8.96 -15.94
CA PRO A 73 50.67 7.61 -16.49
C PRO A 73 50.58 6.53 -15.40
N GLY A 74 49.66 5.57 -15.58
CA GLY A 74 49.41 4.51 -14.62
C GLY A 74 48.38 4.84 -13.54
N VAL A 75 47.95 6.10 -13.40
CA VAL A 75 46.82 6.48 -12.53
C VAL A 75 45.51 6.10 -13.20
N GLY A 76 44.57 5.54 -12.43
CA GLY A 76 43.26 5.10 -12.93
C GLY A 76 43.28 3.81 -13.77
N ALA A 77 44.39 3.07 -13.80
CA ALA A 77 44.57 1.84 -14.59
C ALA A 77 43.77 0.61 -14.06
N GLY A 78 42.61 0.82 -13.43
CA GLY A 78 41.70 -0.24 -12.99
C GLY A 78 42.16 -1.04 -11.76
N SER A 79 43.15 -0.56 -11.00
CA SER A 79 43.56 -1.14 -9.72
C SER A 79 43.48 -0.13 -8.58
N GLU A 80 43.36 -0.62 -7.35
CA GLU A 80 43.17 0.27 -6.20
C GLU A 80 44.38 1.14 -5.88
N ALA A 81 45.59 0.60 -6.08
CA ALA A 81 46.82 1.36 -5.98
C ALA A 81 46.89 2.47 -7.04
N ALA A 82 46.39 2.21 -8.24
CA ALA A 82 46.37 3.17 -9.35
C ALA A 82 45.31 4.27 -9.17
N ALA A 83 44.21 4.01 -8.46
CA ALA A 83 43.14 4.99 -8.23
C ALA A 83 43.39 5.86 -6.98
N ALA A 84 44.25 5.44 -6.04
CA ALA A 84 44.58 6.20 -4.83
C ALA A 84 44.98 7.68 -5.08
N PRO A 85 45.75 8.04 -6.13
CA PRO A 85 46.13 9.43 -6.40
C PRO A 85 44.96 10.35 -6.80
N LEU A 86 43.82 9.77 -7.17
CA LEU A 86 42.61 10.51 -7.53
C LEU A 86 41.80 10.96 -6.31
N ARG A 87 42.11 10.43 -5.13
CA ARG A 87 41.32 10.63 -3.91
C ARG A 87 41.85 11.80 -3.08
N ARG A 88 40.96 12.45 -2.35
CA ARG A 88 41.23 13.58 -1.45
C ARG A 88 40.56 13.28 -0.11
N THR A 89 41.31 13.42 0.97
CA THR A 89 40.89 13.05 2.33
C THR A 89 39.97 14.09 2.99
N GLY A 90 39.85 15.28 2.41
CA GLY A 90 38.94 16.33 2.87
C GLY A 90 37.66 16.40 2.05
N TYR A 91 37.03 17.57 2.03
CA TYR A 91 35.79 17.83 1.31
C TYR A 91 36.03 18.60 0.01
N GLY A 92 35.15 18.45 -0.97
CA GLY A 92 35.16 19.31 -2.16
C GLY A 92 34.67 20.72 -1.82
N PHE A 93 33.51 20.80 -1.19
CA PHE A 93 32.85 22.03 -0.80
C PHE A 93 32.31 21.91 0.62
N ARG A 94 32.60 22.87 1.48
CA ARG A 94 31.99 23.00 2.80
C ARG A 94 31.42 24.40 2.97
N VAL A 95 30.10 24.47 3.12
CA VAL A 95 29.40 25.68 3.54
C VAL A 95 28.87 25.42 4.94
N SER A 96 29.29 26.25 5.88
CA SER A 96 28.96 26.09 7.29
C SER A 96 28.77 27.45 7.96
N ASN A 97 28.40 27.44 9.24
CA ASN A 97 28.37 28.64 10.09
C ASN A 97 29.53 28.68 11.10
N ASP A 98 30.64 27.99 10.79
CA ASP A 98 31.71 27.67 11.75
C ASP A 98 32.44 28.93 12.30
N VAL A 99 32.42 30.07 11.60
CA VAL A 99 33.16 31.30 11.96
C VAL A 99 32.24 32.51 12.15
N SER A 100 31.39 32.89 11.17
CA SER A 100 30.57 34.11 11.32
C SER A 100 29.27 34.12 10.51
N GLY A 101 28.13 34.09 11.20
CA GLY A 101 26.81 34.16 10.57
C GLY A 101 26.36 32.84 9.91
N PRO A 102 25.05 32.68 9.62
CA PRO A 102 24.47 31.40 9.21
C PRO A 102 24.81 30.91 7.79
N ALA A 103 25.68 31.58 7.02
CA ALA A 103 25.85 31.35 5.58
C ALA A 103 24.49 31.24 4.86
N ASP A 104 23.66 32.27 5.07
CA ASP A 104 22.27 32.32 4.60
C ASP A 104 22.18 32.93 3.19
N TRP A 105 21.35 32.38 2.31
CA TRP A 105 21.18 32.80 0.89
C TRP A 105 22.34 32.52 -0.08
N PHE A 106 23.06 31.42 0.12
CA PHE A 106 24.15 31.02 -0.76
C PHE A 106 23.66 30.19 -1.94
N SER A 107 24.26 30.38 -3.12
CA SER A 107 24.01 29.52 -4.28
C SER A 107 25.30 28.94 -4.82
N LEU A 108 25.31 27.61 -4.99
CA LEU A 108 26.33 26.87 -5.73
C LEU A 108 25.70 26.41 -7.05
N VAL A 109 26.32 26.75 -8.17
CA VAL A 109 25.77 26.47 -9.50
C VAL A 109 26.83 25.84 -10.39
N ASP A 110 26.53 24.71 -11.03
CA ASP A 110 27.46 24.02 -11.95
C ASP A 110 28.83 23.68 -11.33
N CYS A 111 28.84 23.45 -10.01
CA CYS A 111 30.04 23.02 -9.28
C CYS A 111 30.27 21.52 -9.43
N PHE A 112 31.52 21.09 -9.34
CA PHE A 112 31.90 19.68 -9.42
C PHE A 112 32.91 19.29 -8.35
N SER A 113 32.68 18.16 -7.69
CA SER A 113 33.63 17.55 -6.76
C SER A 113 33.98 16.15 -7.27
N TYR A 114 35.26 15.85 -7.39
CA TYR A 114 35.75 14.52 -7.75
C TYR A 114 36.76 13.99 -6.74
N GLY A 115 36.51 12.79 -6.22
CA GLY A 115 37.47 12.05 -5.41
C GLY A 115 37.60 12.52 -3.95
N HIS A 116 36.80 13.49 -3.51
CA HIS A 116 36.73 13.89 -2.10
C HIS A 116 35.85 12.93 -1.31
N VAL A 117 36.26 12.59 -0.08
CA VAL A 117 35.45 11.72 0.79
C VAL A 117 34.07 12.32 1.08
N GLN A 118 33.98 13.65 1.10
CA GLN A 118 32.71 14.36 1.19
C GLN A 118 32.63 15.37 0.06
N GLY A 119 31.73 15.17 -0.91
CA GLY A 119 31.60 16.09 -2.03
C GLY A 119 31.19 17.49 -1.58
N TYR A 120 30.01 17.58 -0.99
CA TYR A 120 29.40 18.80 -0.47
C TYR A 120 28.98 18.60 0.98
N VAL A 121 29.41 19.50 1.85
CA VAL A 121 29.02 19.54 3.26
C VAL A 121 28.31 20.86 3.54
N LEU A 122 27.03 20.78 3.85
CA LEU A 122 26.18 21.89 4.27
C LEU A 122 25.87 21.68 5.76
N HIS A 123 26.42 22.53 6.62
CA HIS A 123 26.37 22.34 8.07
C HIS A 123 25.86 23.60 8.78
N ASN A 124 24.72 23.48 9.47
CA ASN A 124 24.04 24.61 10.13
C ASN A 124 23.77 25.81 9.21
N VAL A 125 23.38 25.56 7.97
CA VAL A 125 23.13 26.62 6.97
C VAL A 125 21.64 26.86 6.73
N SER A 126 21.27 28.05 6.22
CA SER A 126 19.89 28.36 5.82
C SER A 126 19.82 28.84 4.37
N ASN A 127 18.72 28.54 3.68
CA ASN A 127 18.42 29.04 2.32
C ASN A 127 19.58 28.83 1.31
N VAL A 128 20.27 27.69 1.39
CA VAL A 128 21.35 27.35 0.47
C VAL A 128 20.83 26.50 -0.68
N THR A 129 21.12 26.93 -1.92
CA THR A 129 20.67 26.22 -3.12
C THR A 129 21.86 25.72 -3.94
N LEU A 130 21.86 24.42 -4.24
CA LEU A 130 22.76 23.76 -5.17
C LEU A 130 21.99 23.51 -6.47
N ILE A 131 22.54 23.95 -7.60
CA ILE A 131 21.90 23.80 -8.92
C ILE A 131 22.90 23.13 -9.86
N ARG A 132 22.54 21.95 -10.38
CA ARG A 132 23.39 21.15 -11.28
C ARG A 132 24.79 20.88 -10.70
N CYS A 133 24.90 20.85 -9.37
CA CYS A 133 26.11 20.46 -8.69
C CYS A 133 26.30 18.95 -8.77
N GLN A 134 27.53 18.53 -8.98
CA GLN A 134 27.87 17.15 -9.27
C GLN A 134 28.95 16.65 -8.30
N ALA A 135 28.80 15.42 -7.82
CA ALA A 135 29.78 14.73 -6.97
C ALA A 135 30.09 13.35 -7.58
N ASP A 136 31.38 13.04 -7.69
CA ASP A 136 31.87 11.77 -8.19
C ASP A 136 33.05 11.26 -7.36
N TYR A 137 33.23 9.94 -7.30
CA TYR A 137 34.26 9.30 -6.48
C TYR A 137 34.68 7.95 -7.08
N THR A 138 35.92 7.52 -6.79
CA THR A 138 36.47 6.25 -7.25
C THR A 138 36.79 5.32 -6.08
N SER A 139 36.19 4.11 -6.08
CA SER A 139 36.37 3.01 -5.10
C SER A 139 37.84 2.68 -4.80
N PRO A 140 38.21 2.17 -3.59
CA PRO A 140 37.32 1.54 -2.62
C PRO A 140 37.15 2.34 -1.31
N ASP A 141 36.16 1.87 -0.56
CA ASP A 141 35.58 2.49 0.62
C ASP A 141 36.44 2.34 1.87
N THR A 142 36.87 3.45 2.48
CA THR A 142 37.44 3.42 3.84
C THR A 142 36.95 4.54 4.75
N GLY A 143 35.89 5.28 4.38
CA GLY A 143 35.37 6.41 5.18
C GLY A 143 33.87 6.67 5.02
N ILE A 144 33.38 7.76 5.65
CA ILE A 144 32.02 8.28 5.42
C ILE A 144 32.01 8.94 4.03
N LEU A 145 31.60 8.17 3.03
CA LEU A 145 31.57 8.58 1.63
C LEU A 145 30.16 9.00 1.24
N GLY A 146 30.04 10.18 0.65
CA GLY A 146 28.77 10.70 0.18
C GLY A 146 28.94 11.94 -0.69
N GLY A 147 28.00 12.11 -1.60
CA GLY A 147 27.97 13.29 -2.47
C GLY A 147 27.57 14.53 -1.68
N PHE A 148 26.48 14.45 -0.92
CA PHE A 148 25.87 15.60 -0.27
C PHE A 148 25.49 15.31 1.18
N PHE A 149 26.03 16.09 2.10
CA PHE A 149 25.74 16.01 3.52
C PHE A 149 25.06 17.29 3.97
N ILE A 150 23.82 17.19 4.44
CA ILE A 150 23.05 18.30 4.97
C ILE A 150 22.81 18.00 6.45
N THR A 151 23.47 18.76 7.33
CA THR A 151 23.61 18.36 8.74
C THR A 151 23.39 19.51 9.72
N GLY A 152 23.16 19.17 10.98
CA GLY A 152 23.05 20.14 12.07
C GLY A 152 21.75 20.95 11.98
N THR A 153 21.76 22.24 12.27
CA THR A 153 20.55 23.09 12.21
C THR A 153 20.19 23.53 10.79
N SER A 154 20.64 22.81 9.76
CA SER A 154 20.44 23.22 8.37
C SER A 154 18.97 23.21 7.96
N ALA A 155 18.52 24.22 7.22
CA ALA A 155 17.13 24.35 6.79
C ALA A 155 17.00 25.08 5.45
N TYR A 156 15.90 24.84 4.74
CA TYR A 156 15.60 25.44 3.44
C TYR A 156 16.71 25.21 2.40
N VAL A 157 17.36 24.04 2.49
CA VAL A 157 18.38 23.63 1.55
C VAL A 157 17.72 23.01 0.33
N SER A 158 18.13 23.42 -0.87
CA SER A 158 17.58 22.88 -2.13
C SER A 158 18.70 22.32 -3.00
N LEU A 159 18.58 21.05 -3.40
CA LEU A 159 19.39 20.41 -4.42
C LEU A 159 18.51 20.26 -5.67
N LEU A 160 18.88 20.97 -6.74
CA LEU A 160 18.11 21.03 -7.98
C LEU A 160 18.94 20.47 -9.13
N ASN A 161 18.48 19.36 -9.72
CA ASN A 161 19.14 18.63 -10.80
C ASN A 161 20.61 18.29 -10.48
N CYS A 162 20.88 17.95 -9.21
CA CYS A 162 22.20 17.54 -8.76
C CYS A 162 22.46 16.06 -9.12
N THR A 163 23.74 15.72 -9.30
CA THR A 163 24.16 14.36 -9.64
C THR A 163 25.17 13.84 -8.63
N GLY A 164 25.03 12.59 -8.22
CA GLY A 164 25.99 11.90 -7.37
C GLY A 164 26.25 10.48 -7.86
N ILE A 165 27.45 10.21 -8.36
CA ILE A 165 27.87 8.90 -8.90
C ILE A 165 29.09 8.39 -8.14
N GLY A 166 29.29 7.08 -8.09
CA GLY A 166 30.47 6.46 -7.48
C GLY A 166 30.62 6.67 -5.97
N GLN A 167 29.54 7.11 -5.31
CA GLN A 167 29.51 7.36 -3.87
C GLN A 167 29.24 6.08 -3.08
N GLY A 168 29.41 6.13 -1.75
CA GLY A 168 29.05 5.03 -0.86
C GLY A 168 27.54 4.74 -0.86
N VAL A 169 27.10 3.87 0.07
CA VAL A 169 25.69 3.40 0.15
C VAL A 169 24.68 4.55 0.16
N ASP A 170 25.00 5.70 0.75
CA ASP A 170 24.16 6.89 0.74
C ASP A 170 24.84 8.02 -0.05
N THR A 171 24.24 8.43 -1.16
CA THR A 171 24.70 9.61 -1.92
C THR A 171 24.36 10.90 -1.19
N ILE A 172 23.17 10.93 -0.56
CA ILE A 172 22.66 12.09 0.16
C ILE A 172 22.35 11.66 1.59
N THR A 173 22.87 12.42 2.55
CA THR A 173 22.50 12.30 3.97
C THR A 173 21.87 13.61 4.45
N ILE A 174 20.63 13.51 4.93
CA ILE A 174 19.88 14.59 5.59
C ILE A 174 19.81 14.23 7.07
N ASP A 175 20.54 14.96 7.89
CA ASP A 175 20.62 14.77 9.33
C ASP A 175 20.49 16.12 10.03
N THR A 176 19.29 16.67 9.95
CA THR A 176 18.98 18.02 10.41
C THR A 176 18.17 18.01 11.69
N VAL A 177 18.51 18.90 12.62
CA VAL A 177 17.72 19.16 13.82
C VAL A 177 16.92 20.44 13.60
N GLY A 178 15.66 20.46 14.07
CA GLY A 178 14.76 21.60 13.89
C GLY A 178 15.44 22.93 14.26
N ASN A 179 15.40 23.90 13.35
CA ASN A 179 15.85 25.26 13.64
C ASN A 179 14.79 26.02 14.45
N SER A 180 15.12 27.23 14.91
CA SER A 180 14.21 28.12 15.65
C SER A 180 12.90 28.47 14.91
N HIS A 181 12.81 28.15 13.62
CA HIS A 181 11.65 28.42 12.78
C HIS A 181 10.76 27.18 12.57
N GLY A 182 11.06 26.05 13.22
CA GLY A 182 10.22 24.84 13.24
C GLY A 182 10.22 24.01 11.96
N HIS A 183 11.02 24.36 10.95
CA HIS A 183 10.98 23.76 9.61
C HIS A 183 12.41 23.47 9.11
N ALA A 184 12.88 22.23 9.27
CA ALA A 184 14.16 21.74 8.73
C ALA A 184 13.91 20.93 7.43
N THR A 185 13.40 21.60 6.39
CA THR A 185 13.11 20.95 5.10
C THR A 185 14.30 21.04 4.16
N VAL A 186 14.66 19.90 3.56
CA VAL A 186 15.66 19.78 2.52
C VAL A 186 14.98 19.24 1.26
N SER A 187 15.04 20.00 0.17
CA SER A 187 14.50 19.58 -1.13
C SER A 187 15.59 18.93 -1.97
N VAL A 188 15.27 17.77 -2.55
CA VAL A 188 16.10 17.04 -3.50
C VAL A 188 15.24 16.75 -4.72
N THR A 189 15.50 17.47 -5.81
CA THR A 189 14.59 17.49 -6.96
C THR A 189 15.31 17.29 -8.28
N GLY A 190 14.81 16.37 -9.11
CA GLY A 190 15.29 16.16 -10.48
C GLY A 190 16.71 15.62 -10.59
N GLY A 191 17.25 15.07 -9.51
CA GLY A 191 18.63 14.59 -9.43
C GLY A 191 18.81 13.16 -9.94
N ARG A 192 20.07 12.77 -10.12
CA ARG A 192 20.47 11.41 -10.53
C ARG A 192 21.52 10.86 -9.57
N PHE A 193 21.22 9.75 -8.90
CA PHE A 193 22.01 9.23 -7.79
C PHE A 193 22.26 7.73 -7.90
N GLY A 194 23.54 7.31 -7.88
CA GLY A 194 23.95 5.91 -7.88
C GLY A 194 23.93 5.23 -6.49
N GLY A 195 23.69 6.03 -5.44
CA GLY A 195 23.51 5.57 -4.06
C GLY A 195 22.26 6.21 -3.44
N GLY A 196 21.85 5.76 -2.26
CA GLY A 196 20.57 6.09 -1.67
C GLY A 196 20.46 7.52 -1.13
N ILE A 197 19.23 7.93 -0.81
CA ILE A 197 18.93 9.19 -0.12
C ILE A 197 18.46 8.85 1.28
N ARG A 198 19.22 9.22 2.29
CA ARG A 198 18.93 8.94 3.69
C ARG A 198 18.48 10.18 4.43
N VAL A 199 17.30 10.11 5.04
CA VAL A 199 16.75 11.09 5.98
C VAL A 199 16.83 10.53 7.39
N LYS A 200 17.88 10.89 8.13
CA LYS A 200 18.07 10.50 9.53
C LYS A 200 17.18 11.32 10.46
N ASN A 201 17.28 12.65 10.32
CA ASN A 201 16.55 13.64 11.10
C ASN A 201 16.09 14.81 10.21
N GLY A 202 14.91 15.35 10.52
CA GLY A 202 14.30 16.46 9.79
C GLY A 202 13.39 15.99 8.66
N ARG A 203 13.18 16.85 7.66
CA ARG A 203 12.22 16.59 6.57
C ARG A 203 12.90 16.60 5.21
N GLY A 204 12.75 15.51 4.45
CA GLY A 204 13.12 15.45 3.03
C GLY A 204 11.93 15.73 2.10
N LEU A 205 12.14 16.51 1.06
CA LEU A 205 11.25 16.59 -0.10
C LEU A 205 11.99 15.96 -1.29
N ILE A 206 11.72 14.69 -1.56
CA ILE A 206 12.47 13.86 -2.50
C ILE A 206 11.60 13.65 -3.74
N VAL A 207 11.81 14.47 -4.77
CA VAL A 207 10.87 14.60 -5.89
C VAL A 207 11.53 14.42 -7.25
N GLY A 208 11.00 13.53 -8.08
CA GLY A 208 11.39 13.43 -9.48
C GLY A 208 12.84 13.00 -9.72
N ASN A 209 13.43 12.25 -8.79
CA ASN A 209 14.82 11.80 -8.89
C ASN A 209 14.93 10.43 -9.54
N GLU A 210 16.08 10.14 -10.14
CA GLU A 210 16.47 8.80 -10.57
C GLU A 210 17.51 8.22 -9.60
N ILE A 211 17.17 7.09 -8.98
CA ILE A 211 18.01 6.41 -7.98
C ILE A 211 18.24 4.99 -8.48
N PHE A 212 19.49 4.56 -8.60
CA PHE A 212 19.80 3.30 -9.27
C PHE A 212 21.00 2.55 -8.68
N THR A 213 21.08 1.24 -8.98
CA THR A 213 22.25 0.36 -8.77
C THR A 213 22.74 0.17 -7.32
N ASN A 214 21.86 0.36 -6.34
CA ASN A 214 22.19 0.29 -4.92
C ASN A 214 21.36 -0.77 -4.18
N THR A 215 21.78 -1.14 -2.97
CA THR A 215 20.96 -2.00 -2.09
C THR A 215 19.72 -1.26 -1.59
N LYS A 216 19.83 0.06 -1.33
CA LYS A 216 18.74 0.89 -0.79
C LYS A 216 18.46 2.15 -1.60
N GLY A 217 17.19 2.50 -1.77
CA GLY A 217 16.72 3.69 -2.49
C GLY A 217 16.58 4.92 -1.60
N VAL A 218 15.40 5.14 -1.03
CA VAL A 218 15.17 6.18 -0.03
C VAL A 218 15.03 5.55 1.35
N ILE A 219 15.80 6.05 2.31
CA ILE A 219 15.80 5.59 3.70
C ILE A 219 15.28 6.73 4.57
N VAL A 220 14.26 6.47 5.39
CA VAL A 220 13.75 7.44 6.37
C VAL A 220 13.80 6.82 7.75
N GLU A 221 14.70 7.32 8.60
CA GLU A 221 14.90 6.84 9.96
C GLU A 221 13.91 7.50 10.94
N ALA A 222 14.00 7.15 12.23
CA ALA A 222 13.02 7.53 13.24
C ALA A 222 12.84 9.04 13.43
N GLY A 223 13.83 9.86 13.08
CA GLY A 223 13.77 11.32 13.13
C GLY A 223 13.32 11.99 11.82
N GLY A 224 13.06 11.23 10.76
CA GLY A 224 12.79 11.71 9.40
C GLY A 224 11.32 12.01 9.07
N GLY A 225 10.47 12.25 10.08
CA GLY A 225 9.03 12.43 9.91
C GLY A 225 8.65 13.64 9.04
N GLY A 226 7.52 13.55 8.33
CA GLY A 226 7.06 14.60 7.41
C GLY A 226 7.68 14.56 6.01
N THR A 227 8.51 13.54 5.70
CA THR A 227 9.20 13.40 4.41
C THR A 227 8.23 13.05 3.28
N LEU A 228 8.38 13.71 2.13
CA LEU A 228 7.65 13.41 0.89
C LEU A 228 8.57 12.69 -0.11
N ILE A 229 8.09 11.60 -0.70
CA ILE A 229 8.78 10.81 -1.71
C ILE A 229 7.88 10.70 -2.94
N GLU A 230 8.11 11.57 -3.93
CA GLU A 230 7.18 11.76 -5.04
C GLU A 230 7.84 11.61 -6.42
N GLY A 231 7.23 10.85 -7.33
CA GLY A 231 7.60 10.88 -8.75
C GLY A 231 9.01 10.38 -9.07
N ASN A 232 9.66 9.66 -8.16
CA ASN A 232 11.02 9.15 -8.35
C ASN A 232 11.03 7.85 -9.16
N VAL A 233 12.14 7.60 -9.85
CA VAL A 233 12.43 6.32 -10.53
C VAL A 233 13.47 5.57 -9.71
N PHE A 234 13.14 4.34 -9.32
CA PHE A 234 14.04 3.40 -8.66
C PHE A 234 14.39 2.29 -9.65
N GLU A 235 15.67 2.10 -9.95
CA GLU A 235 16.12 1.12 -10.95
C GLU A 235 17.22 0.20 -10.41
N ASP A 236 17.02 -1.12 -10.52
CA ASP A 236 17.96 -2.14 -10.04
C ASP A 236 18.30 -2.00 -8.54
N ILE A 237 17.29 -1.69 -7.71
CA ILE A 237 17.44 -1.53 -6.26
C ILE A 237 16.77 -2.69 -5.50
N THR A 238 17.47 -3.27 -4.54
CA THR A 238 16.92 -4.36 -3.72
C THR A 238 15.78 -3.88 -2.81
N ASP A 239 16.01 -2.81 -2.05
CA ASP A 239 15.07 -2.23 -1.10
C ASP A 239 14.84 -0.74 -1.43
N PRO A 240 13.91 -0.41 -2.34
CA PRO A 240 13.77 0.96 -2.83
C PRO A 240 13.25 1.93 -1.78
N LEU A 241 12.56 1.44 -0.73
CA LEU A 241 11.97 2.27 0.32
C LEU A 241 12.14 1.63 1.72
N ASP A 242 13.09 2.14 2.50
CA ASP A 242 13.34 1.72 3.89
C ASP A 242 12.82 2.78 4.88
N ILE A 243 11.59 2.61 5.36
CA ILE A 243 10.90 3.60 6.19
C ILE A 243 10.66 3.08 7.61
N ALA A 244 11.29 3.74 8.59
CA ALA A 244 11.19 3.42 10.00
C ALA A 244 9.76 3.43 10.51
N ALA A 245 9.43 2.49 11.39
CA ALA A 245 8.05 2.28 11.82
C ALA A 245 7.44 3.47 12.58
N SER A 246 8.27 4.27 13.25
CA SER A 246 7.84 5.42 14.04
C SER A 246 7.37 6.62 13.23
N VAL A 247 7.69 6.71 11.92
CA VAL A 247 7.45 7.93 11.12
C VAL A 247 6.41 7.80 10.02
N LEU A 248 5.85 6.63 9.80
CA LEU A 248 4.99 6.37 8.62
C LEU A 248 3.71 7.15 8.58
N GLY A 249 3.14 7.47 9.76
CA GLY A 249 1.94 8.29 9.84
C GLY A 249 2.18 9.72 9.36
N THR A 250 3.42 10.07 9.02
CA THR A 250 3.86 11.40 8.59
C THR A 250 4.63 11.39 7.28
N VAL A 251 4.96 10.23 6.70
CA VAL A 251 5.68 10.13 5.43
C VAL A 251 4.67 9.93 4.31
N GLU A 252 4.79 10.72 3.24
CA GLU A 252 3.92 10.63 2.06
C GLU A 252 4.72 10.07 0.88
N ILE A 253 4.14 9.12 0.16
CA ILE A 253 4.80 8.40 -0.95
C ILE A 253 3.82 8.35 -2.13
N TRP A 254 4.18 8.95 -3.26
CA TRP A 254 3.27 9.06 -4.40
C TRP A 254 3.97 9.04 -5.77
N GLY A 255 3.32 8.45 -6.79
CA GLY A 255 3.77 8.57 -8.18
C GLY A 255 5.15 7.99 -8.54
N ASN A 256 5.77 7.17 -7.69
CA ASN A 256 7.09 6.59 -7.95
C ASN A 256 7.03 5.40 -8.92
N VAL A 257 8.13 5.17 -9.66
CA VAL A 257 8.31 4.08 -10.62
C VAL A 257 9.39 3.13 -10.11
N PHE A 258 9.14 1.81 -10.14
CA PHE A 258 10.09 0.78 -9.71
C PHE A 258 10.43 -0.14 -10.88
N ILE A 259 11.71 -0.19 -11.26
CA ILE A 259 12.21 -0.94 -12.41
C ILE A 259 13.19 -1.99 -11.88
N ARG A 260 12.87 -3.28 -12.08
CA ARG A 260 13.74 -4.42 -11.68
C ARG A 260 14.16 -4.38 -10.20
N CYS A 261 13.27 -3.86 -9.34
CA CYS A 261 13.46 -3.88 -7.88
C CYS A 261 12.99 -5.23 -7.30
N ALA A 262 13.56 -5.65 -6.17
CA ALA A 262 13.41 -7.00 -5.63
C ALA A 262 12.27 -7.19 -4.60
N ASP A 263 11.39 -6.21 -4.39
CA ASP A 263 10.26 -6.38 -3.47
C ASP A 263 9.15 -7.27 -4.08
N GLU A 264 8.48 -8.08 -3.24
CA GLU A 264 7.39 -8.99 -3.64
C GLU A 264 6.10 -8.26 -4.09
N LEU A 265 6.11 -6.93 -4.14
CA LEU A 265 4.92 -6.10 -4.32
C LEU A 265 4.93 -5.31 -5.63
N GLY A 266 5.88 -5.58 -6.53
CA GLY A 266 6.25 -4.79 -7.71
C GLY A 266 5.13 -4.40 -8.68
N ASN A 267 4.21 -3.53 -8.22
CA ASN A 267 3.20 -2.68 -8.87
C ASN A 267 1.95 -2.38 -7.97
N MET A 268 1.95 -2.72 -6.67
CA MET A 268 0.77 -2.55 -5.80
C MET A 268 0.86 -1.36 -4.84
N VAL A 269 -0.28 -0.70 -4.57
CA VAL A 269 -0.43 0.25 -3.46
C VAL A 269 -0.50 -0.53 -2.14
N ALA A 270 0.50 -0.35 -1.26
CA ALA A 270 0.55 -1.01 0.05
C ALA A 270 -0.08 -0.13 1.15
N VAL A 271 -1.07 -0.67 1.86
CA VAL A 271 -1.68 -0.04 3.04
C VAL A 271 -1.42 -0.94 4.25
N ALA A 272 -0.69 -0.45 5.25
CA ALA A 272 -0.26 -1.23 6.41
C ALA A 272 -0.76 -0.64 7.74
N ASP A 273 -1.30 -1.51 8.61
CA ASP A 273 -1.64 -1.17 9.99
C ASP A 273 -0.47 -1.55 10.91
N ARG A 274 0.18 -0.54 11.50
CA ARG A 274 1.40 -0.72 12.31
C ARG A 274 1.12 -0.78 13.81
N ARG A 275 -0.16 -0.91 14.22
CA ARG A 275 -0.49 -1.30 15.60
C ARG A 275 0.08 -2.72 15.85
N GLY A 276 0.57 -2.99 17.06
CA GLY A 276 1.21 -4.28 17.38
C GLY A 276 0.37 -5.51 17.03
N LEU A 277 0.99 -6.68 16.90
CA LEU A 277 0.34 -7.89 16.41
C LEU A 277 -0.89 -8.26 17.27
N ALA A 278 -2.08 -8.22 16.67
CA ALA A 278 -3.33 -8.65 17.29
C ALA A 278 -4.34 -9.04 16.22
N VAL A 279 -5.13 -10.08 16.51
CA VAL A 279 -6.22 -10.55 15.66
C VAL A 279 -7.16 -9.39 15.32
N GLY A 280 -7.58 -9.31 14.05
CA GLY A 280 -8.43 -8.24 13.57
C GLY A 280 -7.73 -6.90 13.36
N ARG A 281 -6.39 -6.87 13.28
CA ARG A 281 -5.63 -5.70 12.79
C ARG A 281 -5.18 -5.92 11.34
N GLY A 282 -4.99 -4.83 10.60
CA GLY A 282 -4.58 -4.88 9.20
C GLY A 282 -4.93 -3.60 8.46
N GLY A 283 -4.19 -3.34 7.38
CA GLY A 283 -4.38 -2.12 6.58
C GLY A 283 -5.76 -2.08 5.94
N GLN A 284 -6.35 -0.88 5.86
CA GLN A 284 -7.73 -0.68 5.41
C GLN A 284 -7.82 0.46 4.40
N VAL A 285 -8.62 0.25 3.37
CA VAL A 285 -9.09 1.28 2.45
C VAL A 285 -10.57 1.56 2.72
N ALA A 286 -10.91 2.84 2.89
CA ALA A 286 -12.29 3.29 3.02
C ALA A 286 -12.73 3.99 1.73
N LEU A 287 -13.84 3.54 1.16
CA LEU A 287 -14.49 4.13 -0.01
C LEU A 287 -15.67 4.98 0.48
N ARG A 288 -15.63 6.30 0.23
CA ARG A 288 -16.61 7.26 0.74
C ARG A 288 -17.32 8.00 -0.39
N SER A 289 -18.57 8.38 -0.15
CA SER A 289 -19.31 9.31 -1.01
C SER A 289 -19.18 10.76 -0.51
N VAL A 290 -19.65 11.73 -1.30
CA VAL A 290 -19.60 13.18 -0.99
C VAL A 290 -20.65 13.63 0.06
N PHE A 291 -21.59 12.76 0.41
CA PHE A 291 -22.67 13.07 1.36
C PHE A 291 -22.37 12.45 2.73
N SER A 292 -22.34 13.26 3.80
CA SER A 292 -22.20 12.76 5.17
C SER A 292 -23.53 12.84 5.93
N GLY A 293 -24.09 11.70 6.35
CA GLY A 293 -25.27 11.65 7.22
C GLY A 293 -26.11 10.37 7.07
N GLY A 294 -27.00 10.11 8.04
CA GLY A 294 -27.98 9.00 7.99
C GLY A 294 -27.57 7.71 8.72
N VAL A 295 -28.57 6.84 8.96
CA VAL A 295 -28.42 5.57 9.72
C VAL A 295 -27.51 4.56 8.99
N TYR A 296 -27.53 4.56 7.66
CA TYR A 296 -26.78 3.61 6.85
C TYR A 296 -25.40 4.14 6.41
N GLY A 297 -25.21 5.46 6.42
CA GLY A 297 -23.93 6.14 6.19
C GLY A 297 -23.36 5.98 4.77
N ASP A 298 -22.19 6.56 4.55
CA ASP A 298 -21.59 6.84 3.23
C ASP A 298 -20.30 6.07 2.94
N VAL A 299 -19.95 5.10 3.80
CA VAL A 299 -18.65 4.43 3.79
C VAL A 299 -18.79 2.92 3.61
N ALA A 300 -18.06 2.38 2.64
CA ALA A 300 -17.72 0.96 2.54
C ALA A 300 -16.22 0.78 2.74
N GLY A 301 -15.80 -0.41 3.18
CA GLY A 301 -14.40 -0.70 3.48
C GLY A 301 -13.94 -2.01 2.88
N ILE A 302 -12.65 -2.06 2.53
CA ILE A 302 -11.92 -3.28 2.24
C ILE A 302 -10.66 -3.25 3.10
N ARG A 303 -10.36 -4.33 3.83
CA ARG A 303 -9.17 -4.39 4.68
C ARG A 303 -8.52 -5.75 4.71
N GLY A 304 -7.21 -5.73 4.94
CA GLY A 304 -6.49 -6.87 5.47
C GLY A 304 -6.89 -7.12 6.92
N HIS A 305 -7.00 -8.39 7.30
CA HIS A 305 -7.38 -8.82 8.63
C HIS A 305 -6.41 -9.92 9.06
N LEU A 306 -5.61 -9.69 10.09
CA LEU A 306 -4.83 -10.74 10.72
C LEU A 306 -5.78 -11.72 11.43
N VAL A 307 -5.83 -12.95 10.96
CA VAL A 307 -6.69 -14.00 11.51
C VAL A 307 -6.01 -14.66 12.71
N ASP A 308 -4.75 -15.05 12.53
CA ASP A 308 -3.92 -15.67 13.56
C ASP A 308 -2.45 -15.48 13.18
N GLY A 309 -1.54 -15.50 14.16
CA GLY A 309 -0.11 -15.46 13.86
C GLY A 309 0.82 -15.05 14.98
N THR A 310 2.11 -15.25 14.72
CA THR A 310 3.25 -14.69 15.46
C THR A 310 4.03 -13.75 14.54
N LEU A 311 5.03 -13.04 15.06
CA LEU A 311 5.92 -12.19 14.24
C LEU A 311 6.62 -12.95 13.10
N ALA A 312 6.74 -14.27 13.18
CA ALA A 312 7.41 -15.11 12.18
C ALA A 312 6.44 -15.89 11.26
N ASN A 313 5.15 -15.93 11.58
CA ASN A 313 4.16 -16.68 10.81
C ASN A 313 2.77 -16.10 11.04
N ALA A 314 2.22 -15.40 10.05
CA ALA A 314 0.96 -14.68 10.17
C ALA A 314 0.02 -15.03 9.00
N ALA A 315 -1.24 -15.28 9.33
CA ALA A 315 -2.30 -15.58 8.38
C ALA A 315 -3.24 -14.37 8.23
N GLY A 316 -3.37 -13.88 6.99
CA GLY A 316 -4.23 -12.75 6.66
C GLY A 316 -5.47 -13.17 5.87
N ALA A 317 -6.61 -12.52 6.15
CA ALA A 317 -7.83 -12.58 5.35
C ALA A 317 -8.11 -11.23 4.69
N LEU A 318 -8.84 -11.26 3.57
CA LEU A 318 -9.42 -10.06 2.95
C LEU A 318 -10.86 -9.89 3.42
N VAL A 319 -11.18 -8.76 4.04
CA VAL A 319 -12.49 -8.50 4.64
C VAL A 319 -13.23 -7.39 3.89
N LEU A 320 -14.50 -7.64 3.60
CA LEU A 320 -15.45 -6.70 3.03
C LEU A 320 -16.31 -6.11 4.15
N GLN A 321 -16.36 -4.79 4.22
CA GLN A 321 -17.06 -4.05 5.28
C GLN A 321 -18.12 -3.13 4.72
N SER A 322 -19.25 -3.03 5.42
CA SER A 322 -20.30 -2.06 5.10
C SER A 322 -20.87 -1.42 6.35
N ARG A 323 -21.23 -0.15 6.23
CA ARG A 323 -21.78 0.62 7.34
C ARG A 323 -23.25 0.28 7.55
N ARG A 324 -23.65 0.13 8.81
CA ARG A 324 -25.04 -0.07 9.24
C ARG A 324 -25.20 0.52 10.63
N MET A 325 -26.26 1.30 10.82
CA MET A 325 -26.59 1.94 12.10
C MET A 325 -25.41 2.74 12.69
N GLY A 326 -24.76 3.54 11.84
CA GLY A 326 -23.65 4.40 12.24
C GLY A 326 -22.29 3.70 12.41
N VAL A 327 -22.23 2.36 12.39
CA VAL A 327 -21.00 1.58 12.61
C VAL A 327 -20.57 0.83 11.34
N LEU A 328 -19.28 0.84 11.03
CA LEU A 328 -18.71 0.01 9.97
C LEU A 328 -18.57 -1.43 10.48
N VAL A 329 -19.15 -2.40 9.77
CA VAL A 329 -19.24 -3.79 10.21
C VAL A 329 -18.63 -4.72 9.16
N ASP A 330 -17.84 -5.67 9.62
CA ASP A 330 -17.27 -6.73 8.80
C ASP A 330 -18.39 -7.70 8.36
N ARG A 331 -18.48 -7.98 7.05
CA ARG A 331 -19.56 -8.79 6.47
C ARG A 331 -19.06 -10.15 6.02
N TRP A 332 -18.22 -10.13 4.99
CA TRP A 332 -17.70 -11.32 4.33
C TRP A 332 -16.18 -11.26 4.32
N GLN A 333 -15.55 -12.42 4.28
CA GLN A 333 -14.11 -12.53 4.12
C GLN A 333 -13.74 -13.60 3.10
N ILE A 334 -12.61 -13.38 2.43
CA ILE A 334 -11.81 -14.45 1.83
C ILE A 334 -10.74 -14.78 2.87
N HIS A 335 -10.89 -15.93 3.50
CA HIS A 335 -9.99 -16.44 4.54
C HIS A 335 -8.64 -16.84 3.95
N HIS A 336 -7.61 -17.01 4.79
CA HIS A 336 -6.24 -17.27 4.34
C HIS A 336 -6.06 -18.61 3.60
N ASP A 337 -7.00 -19.54 3.79
CA ASP A 337 -7.09 -20.85 3.11
C ASP A 337 -7.99 -20.83 1.87
N GLY A 338 -8.51 -19.64 1.49
CA GLY A 338 -9.31 -19.44 0.28
C GLY A 338 -10.82 -19.55 0.48
N HIS A 339 -11.33 -19.78 1.70
CA HIS A 339 -12.77 -19.81 1.93
C HIS A 339 -13.43 -18.44 1.82
N LEU A 340 -14.48 -18.32 0.99
CA LEU A 340 -15.41 -17.19 1.05
C LEU A 340 -16.48 -17.48 2.11
N GLN A 341 -16.46 -16.74 3.21
CA GLN A 341 -17.34 -17.03 4.36
C GLN A 341 -17.83 -15.76 5.06
N PRO A 342 -18.97 -15.80 5.77
CA PRO A 342 -19.43 -14.69 6.58
C PRO A 342 -18.52 -14.51 7.80
N MET A 343 -18.47 -13.28 8.31
CA MET A 343 -17.70 -12.92 9.51
C MET A 343 -18.36 -13.36 10.82
N VAL A 344 -19.67 -13.62 10.77
CA VAL A 344 -20.46 -14.09 11.89
C VAL A 344 -21.25 -15.30 11.42
N ASP A 345 -21.18 -16.38 12.18
CA ASP A 345 -21.89 -17.62 11.90
C ASP A 345 -23.40 -17.39 11.81
N ASN A 346 -24.04 -18.00 10.81
CA ASN A 346 -25.48 -17.95 10.58
C ASN A 346 -26.12 -16.53 10.55
N ALA A 347 -25.36 -15.50 10.13
CA ALA A 347 -25.81 -14.11 10.19
C ALA A 347 -26.08 -13.43 8.85
N LEU A 348 -25.61 -14.00 7.73
CA LEU A 348 -25.68 -13.39 6.41
C LEU A 348 -26.14 -14.38 5.34
N ASP A 349 -26.99 -13.90 4.44
CA ASP A 349 -27.48 -14.65 3.30
C ASP A 349 -26.63 -14.44 2.04
N ILE A 350 -26.75 -15.38 1.10
CA ILE A 350 -26.25 -15.21 -0.27
C ILE A 350 -27.43 -14.83 -1.17
N GLY A 351 -27.54 -13.53 -1.45
CA GLY A 351 -28.69 -12.95 -2.16
C GLY A 351 -29.88 -12.68 -1.24
N GLY A 352 -31.00 -12.27 -1.82
CA GLY A 352 -32.26 -12.03 -1.12
C GLY A 352 -33.47 -12.15 -2.04
N ALA A 353 -34.68 -11.98 -1.51
CA ALA A 353 -35.93 -12.15 -2.25
C ALA A 353 -36.00 -11.30 -3.54
N SER A 354 -35.60 -10.03 -3.46
CA SER A 354 -35.49 -9.12 -4.62
C SER A 354 -34.25 -9.35 -5.48
N LEU A 355 -33.12 -9.77 -4.87
CA LEU A 355 -31.81 -9.85 -5.52
C LEU A 355 -31.21 -11.26 -5.37
N ARG A 356 -31.72 -12.21 -6.18
CA ARG A 356 -31.33 -13.63 -6.10
C ARG A 356 -30.01 -13.90 -6.83
N ALA A 357 -29.17 -14.75 -6.25
CA ALA A 357 -28.08 -15.36 -7.00
C ALA A 357 -28.66 -16.23 -8.14
N ARG A 358 -28.07 -16.13 -9.33
CA ARG A 358 -28.61 -16.81 -10.52
C ARG A 358 -28.46 -18.32 -10.46
N ASN A 359 -27.27 -18.82 -10.12
CA ASN A 359 -26.89 -20.23 -10.05
C ASN A 359 -25.73 -20.40 -9.04
N ILE A 360 -25.57 -21.61 -8.51
CA ILE A 360 -24.40 -22.02 -7.70
C ILE A 360 -23.78 -23.24 -8.38
N TYR A 361 -22.48 -23.17 -8.70
CA TYR A 361 -21.72 -24.27 -9.29
C TYR A 361 -20.75 -24.81 -8.24
N GLY A 362 -20.92 -26.07 -7.84
CA GLY A 362 -20.06 -26.75 -6.87
C GLY A 362 -19.75 -28.18 -7.32
N ALA A 363 -18.61 -28.71 -6.89
CA ALA A 363 -18.23 -30.11 -7.14
C ALA A 363 -19.00 -31.10 -6.25
N SER A 364 -19.60 -30.63 -5.16
CA SER A 364 -20.40 -31.41 -4.21
C SER A 364 -21.66 -30.63 -3.81
N GLY A 365 -22.65 -31.33 -3.24
CA GLY A 365 -23.90 -30.72 -2.78
C GLY A 365 -23.71 -29.77 -1.59
N VAL A 366 -24.72 -28.94 -1.33
CA VAL A 366 -24.73 -28.01 -0.18
C VAL A 366 -24.84 -28.80 1.12
N VAL A 367 -23.95 -28.51 2.07
CA VAL A 367 -23.97 -29.12 3.40
C VAL A 367 -24.87 -28.30 4.32
N ASN A 368 -25.86 -28.94 4.94
CA ASN A 368 -26.71 -28.35 5.97
C ASN A 368 -26.43 -29.01 7.32
N THR A 369 -26.30 -28.22 8.39
CA THR A 369 -26.11 -28.74 9.74
C THR A 369 -27.27 -29.65 10.13
N SER A 370 -26.97 -30.91 10.45
CA SER A 370 -27.97 -31.90 10.90
C SER A 370 -27.52 -32.66 12.15
N ASP A 371 -26.85 -31.94 13.05
CA ASP A 371 -26.45 -32.46 14.35
C ASP A 371 -27.66 -32.67 15.28
N ARG A 372 -27.68 -33.79 16.01
CA ARG A 372 -28.69 -34.08 17.04
C ARG A 372 -28.66 -33.05 18.16
N ALA A 373 -27.49 -32.54 18.54
CA ALA A 373 -27.37 -31.54 19.59
C ALA A 373 -27.95 -30.18 19.20
N ALA A 374 -28.05 -29.89 17.90
CA ALA A 374 -28.62 -28.66 17.37
C ALA A 374 -30.14 -28.73 17.13
N LYS A 375 -30.78 -29.86 17.44
CA LYS A 375 -32.19 -30.12 17.15
C LYS A 375 -32.88 -30.72 18.38
N GLN A 376 -34.19 -30.53 18.46
CA GLN A 376 -35.02 -31.06 19.55
C GLN A 376 -36.37 -31.53 18.98
N ASP A 377 -37.22 -32.07 19.84
CA ASP A 377 -38.61 -32.44 19.51
C ASP A 377 -38.70 -33.48 18.37
N PHE A 378 -37.85 -34.50 18.44
CA PHE A 378 -37.82 -35.58 17.45
C PHE A 378 -39.14 -36.38 17.46
N ALA A 379 -39.84 -36.37 16.33
CA ALA A 379 -41.07 -37.14 16.12
C ALA A 379 -41.09 -37.78 14.71
N PRO A 380 -41.87 -38.84 14.49
CA PRO A 380 -42.22 -39.29 13.15
C PRO A 380 -42.92 -38.18 12.35
N ILE A 381 -42.90 -38.29 11.03
CA ILE A 381 -43.68 -37.36 10.18
C ILE A 381 -45.15 -37.73 10.32
N ASP A 382 -45.98 -36.73 10.69
CA ASP A 382 -47.40 -36.93 10.96
C ASP A 382 -48.16 -37.49 9.76
N ASP A 383 -49.03 -38.47 10.01
CA ASP A 383 -49.88 -39.06 8.97
C ASP A 383 -50.78 -38.02 8.31
N ALA A 384 -51.29 -37.04 9.06
CA ALA A 384 -52.09 -35.95 8.49
C ALA A 384 -51.30 -35.12 7.46
N LEU A 385 -50.01 -34.88 7.71
CA LEU A 385 -49.15 -34.21 6.73
C LEU A 385 -48.94 -35.09 5.50
N LEU A 386 -48.70 -36.39 5.68
CA LEU A 386 -48.51 -37.32 4.57
C LEU A 386 -49.80 -37.52 3.75
N ASP A 387 -50.97 -37.50 4.38
CA ASP A 387 -52.28 -37.56 3.72
C ASP A 387 -52.50 -36.33 2.85
N ALA A 388 -52.24 -35.14 3.41
CA ALA A 388 -52.29 -33.90 2.65
C ALA A 388 -51.26 -33.90 1.51
N TRP A 389 -50.03 -34.31 1.78
CA TRP A 389 -48.94 -34.33 0.80
C TRP A 389 -49.27 -35.18 -0.43
N GLY A 390 -50.07 -36.23 -0.28
CA GLY A 390 -50.54 -37.05 -1.40
C GLY A 390 -51.32 -36.29 -2.48
N GLY A 391 -51.83 -35.08 -2.18
CA GLY A 391 -52.46 -34.18 -3.15
C GLY A 391 -51.50 -33.26 -3.90
N VAL A 392 -50.22 -33.19 -3.52
CA VAL A 392 -49.22 -32.32 -4.17
C VAL A 392 -48.90 -32.85 -5.56
N SER A 393 -48.93 -31.97 -6.56
CA SER A 393 -48.68 -32.32 -7.96
C SER A 393 -47.30 -31.86 -8.45
N TRP A 394 -46.53 -32.79 -9.00
CA TRP A 394 -45.29 -32.51 -9.72
C TRP A 394 -45.58 -32.12 -11.17
N ARG A 395 -45.15 -30.93 -11.60
CA ARG A 395 -45.47 -30.33 -12.91
C ARG A 395 -44.21 -30.05 -13.72
N LEU A 396 -44.37 -30.04 -15.04
CA LEU A 396 -43.41 -29.44 -15.96
C LEU A 396 -43.79 -27.99 -16.22
N TYR A 397 -42.82 -27.09 -16.25
CA TYR A 397 -43.04 -25.67 -16.50
C TYR A 397 -41.84 -25.00 -17.18
N ARG A 398 -42.06 -23.81 -17.75
CA ARG A 398 -41.01 -22.92 -18.25
C ARG A 398 -41.15 -21.58 -17.55
N PHE A 399 -40.05 -20.92 -17.23
CA PHE A 399 -40.09 -19.57 -16.66
C PHE A 399 -40.54 -18.56 -17.72
N ARG A 400 -41.47 -17.66 -17.37
CA ARG A 400 -42.02 -16.65 -18.29
C ARG A 400 -40.92 -15.81 -18.93
N ASP A 401 -40.00 -15.26 -18.14
CA ASP A 401 -38.87 -14.46 -18.63
C ASP A 401 -37.98 -15.25 -19.60
N ALA A 402 -37.82 -16.56 -19.40
CA ALA A 402 -37.03 -17.40 -20.30
C ALA A 402 -37.76 -17.65 -21.63
N VAL A 403 -39.08 -17.81 -21.60
CA VAL A 403 -39.92 -17.95 -22.79
C VAL A 403 -39.94 -16.64 -23.58
N GLU A 404 -40.06 -15.50 -22.90
CA GLU A 404 -39.98 -14.19 -23.54
C GLU A 404 -38.61 -13.98 -24.22
N ALA A 405 -37.52 -14.32 -23.54
CA ALA A 405 -36.17 -14.12 -24.06
C ALA A 405 -35.75 -15.13 -25.14
N LYS A 406 -36.28 -16.36 -25.15
CA LYS A 406 -35.77 -17.48 -25.97
C LYS A 406 -36.82 -18.17 -26.83
N GLY A 407 -38.10 -17.81 -26.72
CA GLY A 407 -39.20 -18.51 -27.36
C GLY A 407 -39.17 -20.01 -27.05
N ASP A 408 -39.18 -20.82 -28.12
CA ASP A 408 -39.14 -22.28 -28.03
C ASP A 408 -37.80 -22.83 -27.49
N GLY A 409 -36.73 -22.04 -27.51
CA GLY A 409 -35.44 -22.40 -26.90
C GLY A 409 -35.44 -22.34 -25.37
N ALA A 410 -36.54 -21.92 -24.73
CA ALA A 410 -36.68 -21.93 -23.28
C ALA A 410 -36.75 -23.37 -22.74
N ARG A 411 -35.86 -23.69 -21.81
CA ARG A 411 -35.78 -25.03 -21.20
C ARG A 411 -37.03 -25.34 -20.38
N ILE A 412 -37.43 -26.60 -20.41
CA ILE A 412 -38.48 -27.16 -19.55
C ILE A 412 -37.85 -27.59 -18.23
N HIS A 413 -38.46 -27.13 -17.13
CA HIS A 413 -38.10 -27.46 -15.75
C HIS A 413 -39.19 -28.35 -15.14
N ALA A 414 -38.85 -29.07 -14.07
CA ALA A 414 -39.77 -29.94 -13.34
C ALA A 414 -39.78 -29.57 -11.86
N GLY A 415 -40.95 -29.66 -11.21
CA GLY A 415 -41.08 -29.39 -9.78
C GLY A 415 -42.51 -29.11 -9.34
N ALA A 416 -42.69 -28.71 -8.08
CA ALA A 416 -43.97 -28.30 -7.52
C ALA A 416 -44.16 -26.77 -7.59
N ILE A 417 -45.41 -26.33 -7.54
CA ILE A 417 -45.79 -24.91 -7.47
C ILE A 417 -46.07 -24.56 -6.01
N ALA A 418 -45.47 -23.48 -5.51
CA ALA A 418 -45.54 -23.12 -4.09
C ALA A 418 -46.98 -22.89 -3.60
N GLN A 419 -47.81 -22.21 -4.40
CA GLN A 419 -49.22 -21.98 -4.10
C GLN A 419 -50.01 -23.30 -4.06
N ASP A 420 -49.80 -24.20 -5.03
CA ASP A 420 -50.47 -25.52 -5.03
C ASP A 420 -50.13 -26.32 -3.76
N VAL A 421 -48.87 -26.32 -3.32
CA VAL A 421 -48.46 -26.99 -2.06
C VAL A 421 -49.16 -26.38 -0.86
N HIS A 422 -49.24 -25.05 -0.79
CA HIS A 422 -49.96 -24.36 0.28
C HIS A 422 -51.43 -24.76 0.32
N ASP A 423 -52.12 -24.70 -0.83
CA ASP A 423 -53.57 -24.92 -0.90
C ASP A 423 -53.95 -26.37 -0.59
N VAL A 424 -53.13 -27.34 -1.02
CA VAL A 424 -53.32 -28.77 -0.71
C VAL A 424 -53.24 -29.03 0.80
N LEU A 425 -52.25 -28.44 1.48
CA LEU A 425 -52.11 -28.59 2.93
C LEU A 425 -53.25 -27.89 3.67
N ALA A 426 -53.59 -26.67 3.26
CA ALA A 426 -54.67 -25.88 3.86
C ALA A 426 -56.04 -26.56 3.71
N ALA A 427 -56.30 -27.20 2.57
CA ALA A 427 -57.55 -27.93 2.31
C ALA A 427 -57.77 -29.11 3.28
N GLN A 428 -56.69 -29.67 3.84
CA GLN A 428 -56.76 -30.73 4.87
C GLN A 428 -56.74 -30.19 6.30
N GLY A 429 -56.93 -28.87 6.47
CA GLY A 429 -56.95 -28.22 7.78
C GLY A 429 -55.58 -28.04 8.43
N LEU A 430 -54.48 -28.30 7.71
CA LEU A 430 -53.13 -28.03 8.19
C LEU A 430 -52.80 -26.55 8.01
N ASN A 431 -51.94 -26.01 8.88
CA ASN A 431 -51.33 -24.70 8.66
C ASN A 431 -50.01 -24.87 7.88
N PRO A 432 -49.95 -24.50 6.58
CA PRO A 432 -48.77 -24.76 5.76
C PRO A 432 -47.51 -24.02 6.26
N TRP A 433 -47.70 -22.86 6.90
CA TRP A 433 -46.62 -22.00 7.40
C TRP A 433 -45.97 -22.51 8.68
N ARG A 434 -46.52 -23.55 9.32
CA ARG A 434 -45.86 -24.22 10.46
C ARG A 434 -44.71 -25.12 10.00
N TYR A 435 -44.67 -25.47 8.71
CA TYR A 435 -43.62 -26.29 8.14
C TYR A 435 -42.62 -25.41 7.37
N GLY A 436 -41.34 -25.73 7.46
CA GLY A 436 -40.27 -25.04 6.73
C GLY A 436 -40.25 -25.28 5.22
N LEU A 437 -41.32 -25.85 4.65
CA LEU A 437 -41.42 -26.22 3.23
C LEU A 437 -41.58 -25.00 2.32
N LEU A 438 -42.31 -24.00 2.79
CA LEU A 438 -42.73 -22.82 2.02
C LEU A 438 -42.00 -21.57 2.53
N CYS A 439 -41.65 -20.68 1.60
CA CYS A 439 -41.18 -19.33 1.89
C CYS A 439 -42.12 -18.33 1.20
N ARG A 440 -42.43 -17.22 1.86
CA ARG A 440 -43.12 -16.08 1.28
C ARG A 440 -42.42 -14.82 1.76
N ASP A 441 -41.86 -14.09 0.81
CA ASP A 441 -41.03 -12.92 1.07
C ASP A 441 -41.51 -11.73 0.24
N ASP A 442 -41.47 -10.55 0.85
CA ASP A 442 -41.78 -9.29 0.17
C ASP A 442 -40.67 -8.94 -0.83
N LEU A 443 -41.08 -8.53 -2.03
CA LEU A 443 -40.20 -7.90 -3.00
C LEU A 443 -40.15 -6.41 -2.70
N THR A 444 -38.95 -5.92 -2.46
CA THR A 444 -38.69 -4.53 -2.09
C THR A 444 -37.83 -3.82 -3.10
N GLU A 445 -38.11 -2.52 -3.29
CA GLU A 445 -37.33 -1.58 -4.08
C GLU A 445 -37.02 -0.32 -3.25
N PRO A 446 -35.86 0.33 -3.47
CA PRO A 446 -35.57 1.61 -2.82
C PRO A 446 -36.62 2.67 -3.17
N THR A 447 -37.07 3.45 -2.19
CA THR A 447 -37.97 4.61 -2.44
C THR A 447 -37.21 5.83 -2.96
N GLY A 448 -35.88 5.85 -2.78
CA GLY A 448 -35.03 7.01 -3.06
C GLY A 448 -34.93 8.00 -1.90
N ASP A 449 -35.58 7.71 -0.77
CA ASP A 449 -35.52 8.57 0.40
C ASP A 449 -34.12 8.53 1.07
N PRO A 450 -33.65 9.63 1.68
CA PRO A 450 -32.33 9.70 2.31
C PRO A 450 -32.13 8.74 3.49
N ASP A 451 -33.21 8.19 4.04
CA ASP A 451 -33.17 7.24 5.15
C ASP A 451 -32.96 5.78 4.70
N GLY A 452 -32.88 5.51 3.39
CA GLY A 452 -32.70 4.17 2.85
C GLY A 452 -33.97 3.31 2.92
N SER A 453 -35.14 3.93 3.05
CA SER A 453 -36.41 3.21 3.06
C SER A 453 -36.67 2.47 1.75
N VAL A 454 -37.45 1.40 1.90
CA VAL A 454 -37.85 0.53 0.81
C VAL A 454 -39.36 0.41 0.78
N ARG A 455 -39.94 0.30 -0.41
CA ARG A 455 -41.36 -0.01 -0.60
C ARG A 455 -41.52 -1.44 -1.06
N VAL A 456 -42.60 -2.08 -0.62
CA VAL A 456 -43.00 -3.41 -1.12
C VAL A 456 -43.67 -3.24 -2.48
N THR A 457 -43.16 -3.93 -3.49
CA THR A 457 -43.67 -3.90 -4.88
C THR A 457 -44.37 -5.18 -5.28
N GLY A 458 -44.27 -6.21 -4.45
CA GLY A 458 -44.96 -7.48 -4.62
C GLY A 458 -44.48 -8.50 -3.61
N GLU A 459 -44.82 -9.75 -3.85
CA GLU A 459 -44.37 -10.88 -3.04
C GLU A 459 -43.82 -11.98 -3.95
N ARG A 460 -43.01 -12.85 -3.35
CA ARG A 460 -42.49 -14.04 -4.02
C ARG A 460 -42.62 -15.24 -3.12
N TRP A 461 -43.11 -16.31 -3.70
CA TRP A 461 -43.24 -17.60 -3.04
C TRP A 461 -42.14 -18.54 -3.50
N GLY A 462 -41.60 -19.30 -2.56
CA GLY A 462 -40.54 -20.28 -2.79
C GLY A 462 -40.81 -21.59 -2.08
N LEU A 463 -40.12 -22.65 -2.51
CA LEU A 463 -40.12 -23.95 -1.86
C LEU A 463 -38.70 -24.30 -1.43
N ARG A 464 -38.56 -24.84 -0.22
CA ARG A 464 -37.34 -25.54 0.21
C ARG A 464 -37.40 -26.96 -0.33
N TYR A 465 -37.01 -27.12 -1.59
CA TYR A 465 -37.13 -28.39 -2.33
C TYR A 465 -36.54 -29.59 -1.57
N ASP A 466 -35.41 -29.43 -0.88
CA ASP A 466 -34.83 -30.52 -0.09
C ASP A 466 -35.78 -31.03 1.00
N GLN A 467 -36.50 -30.14 1.69
CA GLN A 467 -37.49 -30.54 2.70
C GLN A 467 -38.74 -31.15 2.06
N CYS A 468 -39.20 -30.59 0.93
CA CYS A 468 -40.31 -31.16 0.17
C CYS A 468 -40.00 -32.60 -0.27
N LEU A 469 -38.77 -32.86 -0.73
CA LEU A 469 -38.33 -34.19 -1.13
C LEU A 469 -38.21 -35.17 0.05
N VAL A 470 -37.89 -34.69 1.25
CA VAL A 470 -37.94 -35.51 2.47
C VAL A 470 -39.38 -35.96 2.79
N VAL A 471 -40.36 -35.05 2.69
CA VAL A 471 -41.78 -35.39 2.89
C VAL A 471 -42.28 -36.33 1.80
N GLU A 472 -41.92 -36.08 0.54
CA GLU A 472 -42.21 -36.97 -0.58
C GLU A 472 -41.66 -38.37 -0.34
N ALA A 473 -40.40 -38.50 0.07
CA ALA A 473 -39.79 -39.80 0.36
C ALA A 473 -40.51 -40.52 1.50
N ALA A 474 -40.93 -39.81 2.55
CA ALA A 474 -41.70 -40.38 3.65
C ALA A 474 -43.10 -40.85 3.20
N TYR A 475 -43.79 -40.04 2.39
CA TYR A 475 -45.08 -40.40 1.81
C TYR A 475 -44.97 -41.65 0.93
N GLN A 476 -43.97 -41.71 0.06
CA GLN A 476 -43.75 -42.87 -0.81
C GLN A 476 -43.40 -44.13 0.00
N ARG A 477 -42.59 -44.03 1.07
CA ARG A 477 -42.32 -45.14 1.99
C ARG A 477 -43.60 -45.64 2.65
N ARG A 478 -44.41 -44.75 3.22
CA ARG A 478 -45.70 -45.14 3.84
C ARG A 478 -46.62 -45.83 2.83
N ARG A 479 -46.67 -45.36 1.59
CA ARG A 479 -47.47 -45.99 0.52
C ARG A 479 -46.94 -47.37 0.12
N ALA A 480 -45.62 -47.54 0.09
CA ALA A 480 -45.01 -48.85 -0.15
C ALA A 480 -45.37 -49.82 0.97
N ASP A 481 -45.19 -49.43 2.23
CA ASP A 481 -45.51 -50.25 3.41
C ASP A 481 -46.99 -50.68 3.43
N LEU A 482 -47.90 -49.75 3.09
CA LEU A 482 -49.34 -50.05 2.96
C LEU A 482 -49.62 -51.02 1.81
N SER A 483 -48.90 -50.91 0.70
CA SER A 483 -49.05 -51.79 -0.46
C SER A 483 -48.53 -53.19 -0.16
N ASP A 484 -47.36 -53.30 0.49
CA ASP A 484 -46.78 -54.56 0.94
C ASP A 484 -47.70 -55.27 1.93
N SER A 485 -48.24 -54.53 2.90
CA SER A 485 -49.23 -55.05 3.85
C SER A 485 -50.46 -55.62 3.13
N ARG A 486 -50.94 -54.94 2.07
CA ARG A 486 -52.07 -55.41 1.26
C ARG A 486 -51.70 -56.64 0.43
N ILE A 487 -50.49 -56.70 -0.12
CA ILE A 487 -49.99 -57.84 -0.88
C ILE A 487 -49.88 -59.07 0.04
N THR A 488 -49.24 -58.95 1.20
CA THR A 488 -49.15 -60.03 2.18
C THR A 488 -50.53 -60.54 2.61
N ALA A 489 -51.48 -59.62 2.86
CA ALA A 489 -52.85 -60.02 3.20
C ALA A 489 -53.58 -60.73 2.04
N LEU A 490 -53.29 -60.37 0.79
CA LEU A 490 -53.81 -61.06 -0.39
C LEU A 490 -53.17 -62.43 -0.57
N GLU A 491 -51.85 -62.55 -0.42
CA GLU A 491 -51.12 -63.81 -0.49
C GLU A 491 -51.62 -64.80 0.56
N GLN A 492 -51.82 -64.35 1.81
CA GLN A 492 -52.41 -65.17 2.87
C GLN A 492 -53.83 -65.64 2.56
N ARG A 493 -54.61 -64.89 1.76
CA ARG A 493 -55.98 -65.27 1.39
C ARG A 493 -56.06 -66.16 0.16
N VAL A 494 -55.05 -66.12 -0.72
CA VAL A 494 -54.99 -66.90 -1.97
C VAL A 494 -54.28 -68.24 -1.76
N PHE A 495 -53.33 -68.30 -0.84
CA PHE A 495 -52.51 -69.50 -0.57
C PHE A 495 -52.83 -70.19 0.78
N ALA A 496 -53.87 -69.77 1.50
CA ALA A 496 -54.50 -70.53 2.58
C ALA A 496 -55.64 -71.37 2.02
#